data_AF-A0A9W4ZCM4-F1
#
_entry.id   AF-A0A9W4ZCM4-F1
#
_cell.length_a   1.000
_cell.length_b   1.000
_cell.length_c   1.000
_cell.angle_alpha   90.00
_cell.angle_beta   90.00
_cell.angle_gamma   90.00
#
_symmetry.space_group_name_H-M   'P 1'
#
loop_
_entity.id
_entity.type
_entity.pdbx_description
1 polymer ?
#
loop_
_entity_poly.entity_id
_entity_poly.type
_entity_poly.pdbx_seq_one_letter_code
_entity_poly.pdbx_strand_id
1 'polypeptide(L)'
;MITEWLQAEYQRFIEVHLRKPKKKEEEYILDIVMEQIRERDTWIPYQEVKTYFTNKKGKWYRKLENEFENRRKEEGKLVHIVDE
;
A
#
# COMPACT_ATOMS: atom_id res chain seq x y z
N MET A 1 -8.62 0.24 11.90
CA MET A 1 -7.86 1.45 12.31
C MET A 1 -7.31 2.16 11.08
N ILE A 2 -6.97 3.47 11.15
CA ILE A 2 -6.51 4.29 10.01
C ILE A 2 -5.29 3.70 9.29
N THR A 3 -4.42 3.04 10.04
CA THR A 3 -3.26 2.31 9.50
C THR A 3 -3.67 1.27 8.46
N GLU A 4 -4.76 0.53 8.70
CA GLU A 4 -5.24 -0.52 7.80
C GLU A 4 -5.75 0.08 6.49
N TRP A 5 -6.47 1.20 6.58
CA TRP A 5 -6.95 1.93 5.41
C TRP A 5 -5.83 2.51 4.56
N LEU A 6 -4.86 3.20 5.18
CA LEU A 6 -3.69 3.72 4.48
C LEU A 6 -2.88 2.61 3.81
N GLN A 7 -2.69 1.49 4.52
CA GLN A 7 -1.94 0.37 3.98
C GLN A 7 -2.71 -0.29 2.82
N ALA A 8 -4.02 -0.48 2.94
CA ALA A 8 -4.85 -1.09 1.91
C ALA A 8 -4.86 -0.25 0.62
N GLU A 9 -5.11 1.06 0.70
CA GLU A 9 -5.10 1.94 -0.47
C GLU A 9 -3.71 2.04 -1.11
N TYR A 10 -2.65 2.10 -0.28
CA TYR A 10 -1.27 2.11 -0.79
C TYR A 10 -0.89 0.81 -1.50
N GLN A 11 -1.27 -0.33 -0.92
CA GLN A 11 -1.04 -1.65 -1.52
C GLN A 11 -1.81 -1.80 -2.83
N ARG A 12 -3.10 -1.45 -2.83
CA ARG A 12 -3.94 -1.47 -4.04
C ARG A 12 -3.34 -0.62 -5.15
N PHE A 13 -2.83 0.57 -4.83
CA PHE A 13 -2.14 1.40 -5.81
C PHE A 13 -0.95 0.68 -6.44
N ILE A 14 -0.09 0.07 -5.63
CA ILE A 14 1.10 -0.64 -6.09
C ILE A 14 0.73 -1.87 -6.92
N GLU A 15 -0.27 -2.64 -6.52
CA GLU A 15 -0.72 -3.83 -7.25
C GLU A 15 -1.26 -3.48 -8.64
N VAL A 16 -2.00 -2.38 -8.75
CA VAL A 16 -2.56 -1.93 -10.04
C VAL A 16 -1.50 -1.31 -10.95
N HIS A 17 -0.59 -0.51 -10.41
CA HIS A 17 0.35 0.28 -11.22
C HIS A 17 1.76 -0.32 -11.29
N LEU A 18 2.05 -1.34 -10.49
CA LEU A 18 3.35 -1.99 -10.36
C LEU A 18 4.51 -1.02 -10.07
N ARG A 19 4.23 0.08 -9.37
CA ARG A 19 5.21 1.11 -9.00
C ARG A 19 4.79 1.90 -7.76
N LYS A 20 5.72 2.68 -7.21
CA LYS A 20 5.44 3.65 -6.14
C LYS A 20 4.58 4.82 -6.67
N PRO A 21 3.66 5.35 -5.84
CA PRO A 21 2.93 6.57 -6.16
C PRO A 21 3.85 7.79 -6.17
N LYS A 22 3.53 8.77 -7.01
CA LYS A 22 4.09 10.13 -7.02
C LYS A 22 3.39 10.97 -5.95
N LYS A 23 3.95 12.14 -5.62
CA LYS A 23 3.39 13.04 -4.60
C LYS A 23 1.89 13.33 -4.77
N LYS A 24 1.43 13.62 -5.99
CA LYS A 24 0.00 13.86 -6.27
C LYS A 24 -0.87 12.62 -6.03
N GLU A 25 -0.35 11.44 -6.36
CA GLU A 25 -1.03 10.17 -6.16
C GLU A 25 -1.06 9.78 -4.67
N GLU A 26 -0.02 10.12 -3.92
CA GLU A 26 -0.03 10.01 -2.47
C GLU A 26 -1.08 10.94 -1.83
N GLU A 27 -1.25 12.16 -2.36
CA GLU A 27 -2.30 13.07 -1.90
C GLU A 27 -3.70 12.51 -2.16
N TYR A 28 -3.95 11.90 -3.34
CA TYR A 28 -5.21 11.20 -3.62
C TYR A 28 -5.47 10.03 -2.66
N ILE A 29 -4.45 9.23 -2.34
CA ILE A 29 -4.58 8.14 -1.35
C ILE A 29 -4.97 8.71 0.03
N LEU A 30 -4.36 9.82 0.44
CA LEU A 30 -4.69 10.48 1.69
C LEU A 30 -6.12 11.02 1.69
N ASP A 31 -6.58 11.61 0.59
CA ASP A 31 -7.93 12.16 0.47
C ASP A 31 -9.00 11.06 0.63
N ILE A 32 -8.80 9.89 0.02
CA ILE A 32 -9.68 8.72 0.18
C ILE A 32 -9.77 8.30 1.66
N VAL A 33 -8.62 8.23 2.34
CA VAL A 33 -8.61 7.85 3.77
C VAL A 33 -9.24 8.92 4.65
N MET A 34 -9.07 10.20 4.31
CA MET A 34 -9.71 11.30 5.02
C MET A 34 -11.24 11.27 4.85
N GLU A 35 -11.75 10.88 3.69
CA GLU A 35 -13.18 10.61 3.50
C GLU A 35 -13.66 9.52 4.46
N GLN A 36 -12.97 8.39 4.52
CA GLN A 36 -13.32 7.29 5.43
C GLN A 36 -13.27 7.69 6.91
N ILE A 37 -12.31 8.54 7.30
CA ILE A 37 -12.22 9.09 8.66
C ILE A 37 -13.45 9.96 8.97
N ARG A 38 -13.84 10.84 8.05
CA ARG A 38 -15.02 11.71 8.20
C ARG A 38 -16.32 10.91 8.30
N GLU A 39 -16.46 9.85 7.50
CA GLU A 39 -17.63 8.96 7.54
C GLU A 39 -17.81 8.22 8.88
N ARG A 40 -16.74 8.11 9.69
CA ARG A 40 -16.79 7.48 11.02
C ARG A 40 -16.89 8.49 12.17
N ASP A 41 -17.31 9.72 11.89
CA ASP A 41 -17.41 10.82 12.87
C ASP A 41 -16.14 11.02 13.71
N THR A 42 -14.99 10.66 13.14
CA THR A 42 -13.69 10.79 13.79
C THR A 42 -13.01 12.04 13.24
N TRP A 43 -12.49 12.89 14.12
CA TRP A 43 -11.73 14.07 13.69
C TRP A 43 -10.24 13.85 13.90
N ILE A 44 -9.49 13.77 12.79
CA ILE A 44 -8.03 13.69 12.80
C ILE A 44 -7.50 14.68 11.77
N PRO A 45 -6.53 15.53 12.14
CA PRO A 45 -5.95 16.48 11.20
C PRO A 45 -5.28 15.78 10.01
N TYR A 46 -5.48 16.34 8.82
CA TYR A 46 -4.83 15.86 7.59
C TYR A 46 -3.30 15.73 7.75
N GLN A 47 -2.66 16.71 8.40
CA GLN A 47 -1.21 16.70 8.60
C GLN A 47 -0.74 15.52 9.47
N GLU A 48 -1.54 15.08 10.44
CA GLU A 48 -1.21 13.92 11.26
C GLU A 48 -1.28 12.64 10.42
N VAL A 49 -2.33 12.49 9.62
CA VAL A 49 -2.48 11.34 8.69
C VAL A 49 -1.35 11.32 7.67
N LYS A 50 -1.02 12.47 7.07
CA LYS A 50 0.08 12.62 6.11
C LYS A 50 1.45 12.30 6.71
N THR A 51 1.71 12.81 7.91
CA THR A 51 2.96 12.53 8.64
C THR A 51 3.08 11.04 8.93
N TYR A 52 2.00 10.43 9.44
CA TYR A 52 1.94 9.01 9.71
C TYR A 52 2.19 8.17 8.45
N PHE A 53 1.49 8.47 7.36
CA PHE A 53 1.64 7.81 6.07
C PHE A 53 3.08 7.89 5.55
N THR A 54 3.68 9.08 5.57
CA THR A 54 5.05 9.32 5.10
C THR A 54 6.06 8.47 5.88
N ASN A 55 5.86 8.33 7.20
CA ASN A 55 6.72 7.52 8.06
C ASN A 55 6.54 6.01 7.83
N LYS A 56 5.36 5.55 7.40
CA LYS A 56 5.03 4.13 7.25
C LYS A 56 5.24 3.57 5.85
N LYS A 57 5.04 4.37 4.79
CA LYS A 57 5.03 3.90 3.39
C LYS A 57 6.29 3.13 3.00
N GLY A 58 7.47 3.54 3.49
CA GLY A 58 8.72 2.83 3.23
C GLY A 58 8.76 1.42 3.80
N LYS A 59 8.18 1.20 4.99
CA LYS A 59 8.07 -0.13 5.61
C LYS A 59 7.08 -1.01 4.85
N TRP A 60 5.94 -0.45 4.44
CA TRP A 60 4.94 -1.18 3.66
C TRP A 60 5.50 -1.61 2.31
N TYR A 61 6.18 -0.70 1.60
CA TYR A 61 6.78 -1.02 0.31
C TYR A 61 7.79 -2.18 0.41
N ARG A 62 8.69 -2.17 1.40
CA ARG A 62 9.65 -3.27 1.59
C ARG A 62 8.96 -4.62 1.85
N LYS A 63 7.86 -4.62 2.61
CA LYS A 63 7.09 -5.83 2.86
C LYS A 63 6.47 -6.36 1.55
N LEU A 64 5.87 -5.48 0.75
CA LEU A 64 5.30 -5.84 -0.54
C LEU A 64 6.36 -6.34 -1.53
N GLU A 65 7.52 -5.68 -1.59
CA GLU A 65 8.64 -6.08 -2.45
C GLU A 65 9.12 -7.50 -2.14
N ASN A 66 9.25 -7.85 -0.85
CA ASN A 66 9.56 -9.22 -0.42
C ASN A 66 8.47 -10.22 -0.82
N GLU A 67 7.19 -9.86 -0.69
CA GLU A 67 6.05 -10.70 -1.09
C GLU A 67 6.03 -10.91 -2.62
N PHE A 68 6.30 -9.87 -3.42
CA PHE A 68 6.44 -9.99 -4.88
C PHE A 68 7.64 -10.85 -5.28
N GLU A 69 8.78 -10.73 -4.58
CA GLU A 69 9.95 -11.58 -4.83
C GLU A 69 9.68 -13.05 -4.49
N ASN A 70 9.00 -13.32 -3.38
CA ASN A 70 8.63 -14.68 -3.01
C ASN A 70 7.67 -15.30 -4.03
N ARG A 71 6.65 -14.57 -4.48
CA ARG A 71 5.74 -15.03 -5.54
C ARG A 71 6.49 -15.38 -6.83
N ARG A 72 7.43 -14.52 -7.28
CA ARG A 72 8.27 -14.81 -8.45
C ARG A 72 9.11 -16.08 -8.29
N LYS A 73 9.63 -16.34 -7.08
CA LYS A 73 10.38 -17.57 -6.78
C LYS A 73 9.48 -18.81 -6.76
N GLU A 74 8.25 -18.70 -6.24
CA GLU A 74 7.27 -19.78 -6.23
C GLU A 74 6.78 -20.12 -7.64
N GLU A 75 6.46 -19.11 -8.46
CA GLU A 75 6.09 -19.28 -9.87
C GLU A 75 7.22 -19.92 -10.68
N GLY A 76 8.46 -19.47 -10.50
CA GLY A 76 9.64 -20.08 -11.14
C GLY A 76 9.90 -21.53 -10.71
N LYS A 77 9.56 -21.90 -9.48
CA LYS A 77 9.62 -23.29 -9.00
C LYS A 77 8.50 -24.14 -9.58
N LEU A 78 7.29 -23.59 -9.75
CA LEU A 78 6.16 -24.31 -10.32
C LEU A 78 6.44 -24.69 -11.77
N VAL A 79 7.00 -23.77 -12.57
CA VAL A 79 7.38 -24.02 -13.99
C VAL A 79 8.36 -25.20 -14.11
N HIS A 80 9.32 -25.33 -13.20
CA HIS A 80 10.27 -26.44 -13.25
C HIS A 80 9.70 -27.80 -12.81
N ILE A 81 8.53 -27.86 -12.16
CA ILE A 81 7.92 -29.12 -11.69
C ILE A 81 6.94 -29.69 -12.73
N VAL A 82 6.36 -28.87 -13.60
CA VAL A 82 5.43 -29.34 -14.66
C VAL A 82 6.13 -29.89 -15.91
N ASP A 83 7.45 -29.76 -16.01
CA ASP A 83 8.26 -30.27 -17.13
C ASP A 83 8.91 -31.65 -16.86
N GLU A 84 8.57 -32.33 -15.76
CA GLU A 84 8.96 -33.72 -15.42
C GLU A 84 7.76 -34.68 -15.40
#